data_AF-A0A920NXC3-F1
#
_entry.id   AF-A0A920NXC3-F1
#
_cell.length_a   1.000
_cell.length_b   1.000
_cell.length_c   1.000
_cell.angle_alpha   90.00
_cell.angle_beta   90.00
_cell.angle_gamma   90.00
#
_symmetry.space_group_name_H-M   'P 1'
#
loop_
_entity.id
_entity.type
_entity.pdbx_description
1 polymer ?
#
loop_
_entity_poly.entity_id
_entity_poly.type
_entity_poly.pdbx_seq_one_letter_code
_entity_poly.pdbx_strand_id
1 'polypeptide(L)'
;MWLSQRKEMEQITPLVKPDKDEEDAARFIYKTCKENSGEVELVTIGPLTNIAITLKEFPDVTDHINSITMMAGSAKVPGNITPAAEFNVWADPEAADMVFRSGIPITMIPLDVCHKTRMSKEEMISIGENKHPFCHFVKESVEPWINVRSDLVSDEGLHLYDSLAMASVFKPEMLTFEDAHVSVETQGRYTSGETVCEFNESIFGKVLNLKPNTKVALELDVDKFNQLFNERVIDYLKSL
;
A
#
# COMPACT_ATOMS: atom_id res chain seq x y z
N MET A 1 17.14 -8.96 14.21
CA MET A 1 15.91 -8.71 13.43
C MET A 1 15.78 -9.89 12.49
N TRP A 2 14.69 -10.67 12.52
CA TRP A 2 14.59 -11.98 11.83
C TRP A 2 14.98 -11.96 10.33
N LEU A 3 14.74 -10.84 9.62
CA LEU A 3 15.23 -10.62 8.25
C LEU A 3 16.76 -10.76 8.10
N SER A 4 17.53 -10.39 9.14
CA SER A 4 18.99 -10.50 9.17
C SER A 4 19.50 -11.91 9.54
N GLN A 5 18.62 -12.84 9.89
CA GLN A 5 18.97 -14.24 10.18
C GLN A 5 18.82 -15.16 8.96
N ARG A 6 18.30 -14.65 7.83
CA ARG A 6 18.34 -15.33 6.53
C ARG A 6 19.76 -15.28 5.96
N LYS A 7 20.69 -16.06 6.54
CA LYS A 7 22.05 -16.19 6.00
C LYS A 7 22.09 -16.94 4.66
N GLU A 8 21.04 -17.69 4.34
CA GLU A 8 20.88 -18.37 3.07
C GLU A 8 19.41 -18.26 2.65
N MET A 9 19.07 -17.26 1.84
CA MET A 9 17.85 -17.35 1.04
C MET A 9 18.16 -18.34 -0.07
N GLU A 10 17.61 -19.55 0.01
CA GLU A 10 17.65 -20.45 -1.13
C GLU A 10 16.80 -19.83 -2.23
N GLN A 11 17.47 -19.45 -3.29
CA GLN A 11 16.85 -18.90 -4.47
C GLN A 11 16.08 -20.02 -5.17
N ILE A 12 14.79 -20.14 -4.88
CA ILE A 12 13.91 -21.20 -5.39
C ILE A 12 13.68 -21.12 -6.90
N THR A 13 13.97 -19.98 -7.52
CA THR A 13 13.89 -19.77 -8.97
C THR A 13 15.12 -19.01 -9.48
N PRO A 14 15.66 -19.33 -10.68
CA PRO A 14 16.70 -18.53 -11.30
C PRO A 14 16.28 -17.07 -11.39
N LEU A 15 17.19 -16.16 -11.04
CA LEU A 15 16.98 -14.72 -11.15
C LEU A 15 16.97 -14.45 -12.63
N VAL A 16 15.78 -14.13 -13.14
CA VAL A 16 15.63 -13.74 -14.54
C VAL A 16 16.31 -12.40 -14.67
N LYS A 17 17.31 -12.30 -15.55
CA LYS A 17 17.82 -11.00 -15.96
C LYS A 17 16.75 -10.38 -16.85
N PRO A 18 16.25 -9.17 -16.54
CA PRO A 18 15.36 -8.48 -17.45
C PRO A 18 16.03 -8.32 -18.81
N ASP A 19 15.26 -8.44 -19.88
CA ASP A 19 15.82 -8.32 -21.22
C ASP A 19 16.37 -6.90 -21.41
N LYS A 20 17.48 -6.74 -22.13
CA LYS A 20 18.18 -5.42 -22.21
C LYS A 20 17.36 -4.32 -22.87
N ASP A 21 16.30 -4.71 -23.58
CA ASP A 21 15.40 -3.83 -24.31
C ASP A 21 14.09 -3.56 -23.55
N GLU A 22 13.98 -3.98 -22.28
CA GLU A 22 12.81 -3.66 -21.46
C GLU A 22 12.76 -2.16 -21.13
N GLU A 23 11.60 -1.58 -21.40
CA GLU A 23 11.25 -0.22 -21.03
C GLU A 23 11.27 -0.06 -19.50
N ASP A 24 11.87 1.03 -18.99
CA ASP A 24 11.84 1.33 -17.57
C ASP A 24 10.42 1.65 -17.08
N ALA A 25 10.17 1.41 -15.78
CA ALA A 25 8.84 1.55 -15.19
C ALA A 25 8.25 2.96 -15.39
N ALA A 26 9.06 4.02 -15.32
CA ALA A 26 8.56 5.38 -15.45
C ALA A 26 8.05 5.66 -16.87
N ARG A 27 8.80 5.24 -17.89
CA ARG A 27 8.36 5.36 -19.28
C ARG A 27 7.14 4.48 -19.58
N PHE A 28 7.08 3.27 -19.03
CA PHE A 28 5.91 2.39 -19.15
C PHE A 28 4.65 3.04 -18.55
N ILE A 29 4.75 3.60 -17.34
CA ILE A 29 3.63 4.30 -16.68
C ILE A 29 3.18 5.48 -17.55
N TYR A 30 4.11 6.32 -17.99
CA TYR A 30 3.79 7.47 -18.83
C TYR A 30 3.06 7.09 -20.11
N LYS A 31 3.60 6.14 -20.88
CA LYS A 31 2.97 5.68 -22.13
C LYS A 31 1.59 5.11 -21.87
N THR A 32 1.46 4.22 -20.89
CA THR A 32 0.18 3.60 -20.53
C THR A 32 -0.88 4.64 -20.18
N CYS A 33 -0.54 5.61 -19.32
CA CYS A 33 -1.46 6.69 -18.94
C CYS A 33 -1.78 7.60 -20.12
N LYS A 34 -0.80 7.95 -20.96
CA LYS A 34 -1.01 8.82 -22.12
C LYS A 34 -1.88 8.19 -23.19
N GLU A 35 -1.69 6.91 -23.47
CA GLU A 35 -2.50 6.15 -24.44
C GLU A 35 -3.94 5.95 -23.95
N ASN A 36 -4.15 5.91 -22.63
CA ASN A 36 -5.44 5.73 -21.98
C ASN A 36 -5.77 6.94 -21.08
N SER A 37 -5.60 8.14 -21.64
CA SER A 37 -5.64 9.41 -20.91
C SER A 37 -6.95 9.58 -20.14
N GLY A 38 -6.84 9.74 -18.82
CA GLY A 38 -7.98 9.91 -17.91
C GLY A 38 -8.70 8.62 -17.53
N GLU A 39 -8.24 7.45 -17.99
CA GLU A 39 -8.85 6.15 -17.69
C GLU A 39 -8.04 5.34 -16.66
N VAL A 40 -6.73 5.60 -16.55
CA VAL A 40 -5.83 4.79 -15.71
C VAL A 40 -5.84 5.30 -14.27
N GLU A 41 -6.28 4.43 -13.35
CA GLU A 41 -6.04 4.55 -11.92
C GLU A 41 -4.80 3.75 -11.53
N LEU A 42 -3.86 4.40 -10.83
CA LEU A 42 -2.65 3.75 -10.33
C LEU A 42 -2.88 3.21 -8.92
N VAL A 43 -2.64 1.92 -8.72
CA VAL A 43 -2.65 1.30 -7.38
C VAL A 43 -1.22 1.08 -6.93
N THR A 44 -0.79 1.81 -5.91
CA THR A 44 0.59 1.77 -5.40
C THR A 44 0.64 1.07 -4.05
N ILE A 45 1.47 0.03 -3.96
CA ILE A 45 1.61 -0.87 -2.80
C ILE A 45 3.08 -1.02 -2.40
N GLY A 46 3.86 0.04 -2.62
CA GLY A 46 5.29 0.10 -2.40
C GLY A 46 5.78 1.55 -2.37
N PRO A 47 7.08 1.79 -2.20
CA PRO A 47 7.66 3.13 -2.24
C PRO A 47 7.32 3.85 -3.56
N LEU A 48 7.04 5.16 -3.46
CA LEU A 48 6.49 5.95 -4.58
C LEU A 48 7.55 6.40 -5.61
N THR A 49 8.78 5.89 -5.52
CA THR A 49 9.93 6.28 -6.35
C THR A 49 9.64 6.25 -7.85
N ASN A 50 8.99 5.20 -8.36
CA ASN A 50 8.67 5.11 -9.79
C ASN A 50 7.67 6.18 -10.23
N ILE A 51 6.66 6.48 -9.40
CA ILE A 51 5.67 7.54 -9.69
C ILE A 51 6.36 8.90 -9.67
N ALA A 52 7.21 9.12 -8.67
CA ALA A 52 8.01 10.33 -8.55
C ALA A 52 8.94 10.56 -9.75
N ILE A 53 9.66 9.52 -10.20
CA ILE A 53 10.48 9.59 -11.41
C ILE A 53 9.61 9.91 -12.63
N THR A 54 8.43 9.29 -12.75
CA THR A 54 7.49 9.55 -13.85
C THR A 54 7.05 11.02 -13.88
N LEU A 55 6.64 11.58 -12.73
CA LEU A 55 6.24 12.99 -12.60
C LEU A 55 7.38 13.95 -12.96
N LYS A 56 8.61 13.58 -12.61
CA LYS A 56 9.80 14.39 -12.87
C LYS A 56 10.23 14.36 -14.34
N GLU A 57 10.23 13.18 -14.96
CA GLU A 57 10.66 13.00 -16.35
C GLU A 57 9.58 13.38 -17.37
N PHE A 58 8.31 13.17 -17.02
CA PHE A 58 7.15 13.43 -17.89
C PHE A 58 6.09 14.27 -17.14
N PRO A 59 6.30 15.58 -16.95
CA PRO A 59 5.40 16.40 -16.15
C PRO A 59 3.96 16.48 -16.69
N ASP A 60 3.73 16.26 -17.99
CA ASP A 60 2.39 16.20 -18.60
C ASP A 60 1.59 14.95 -18.18
N VAL A 61 2.22 13.97 -17.53
CA VAL A 61 1.55 12.75 -17.06
C VAL A 61 0.42 13.04 -16.05
N THR A 62 0.49 14.15 -15.32
CA THR A 62 -0.54 14.55 -14.35
C THR A 62 -1.91 14.74 -15.00
N ASP A 63 -1.93 15.14 -16.28
CA ASP A 63 -3.15 15.35 -17.05
C ASP A 63 -3.72 14.04 -17.63
N HIS A 64 -2.96 12.95 -17.53
CA HIS A 64 -3.28 11.64 -18.11
C HIS A 64 -3.67 10.58 -17.08
N ILE A 65 -3.27 10.75 -15.82
CA ILE A 65 -3.64 9.85 -14.71
C ILE A 65 -5.02 10.23 -14.19
N ASN A 66 -5.94 9.26 -14.08
CA ASN A 66 -7.27 9.48 -13.50
C ASN A 66 -7.19 9.74 -11.99
N SER A 67 -6.51 8.84 -11.27
CA SER A 67 -6.34 8.88 -9.82
C SER A 67 -5.21 7.96 -9.36
N ILE A 68 -4.82 8.12 -8.10
CA ILE A 68 -3.89 7.21 -7.42
C ILE A 68 -4.58 6.70 -6.15
N THR A 69 -4.66 5.38 -6.01
CA THR A 69 -4.97 4.72 -4.73
C THR A 69 -3.67 4.14 -4.17
N MET A 70 -3.30 4.52 -2.95
CA MET A 70 -2.01 4.17 -2.36
C MET A 70 -2.13 3.53 -0.98
N MET A 71 -1.50 2.36 -0.79
CA MET A 71 -1.17 1.85 0.54
C MET A 71 0.05 2.61 1.03
N ALA A 72 -0.19 3.63 1.85
CA ALA A 72 0.85 4.53 2.29
C ALA A 72 0.44 5.24 3.58
N GLY A 73 1.42 5.51 4.43
CA GLY A 73 1.27 6.46 5.53
C GLY A 73 0.44 5.97 6.71
N SER A 74 0.32 6.85 7.68
CA SER A 74 -0.47 6.71 8.89
C SER A 74 -1.05 8.07 9.26
N ALA A 75 -2.35 8.15 9.50
CA ALA A 75 -3.04 9.42 9.71
C ALA A 75 -3.26 9.74 11.19
N LYS A 76 -3.91 8.83 11.93
CA LYS A 76 -4.27 8.99 13.35
C LYS A 76 -3.65 7.91 14.23
N VAL A 77 -2.81 7.04 13.67
CA VAL A 77 -2.12 5.93 14.36
C VAL A 77 -0.59 6.03 14.22
N PRO A 78 0.21 5.35 15.06
CA PRO A 78 1.65 5.27 14.91
C PRO A 78 2.09 4.58 13.61
N GLY A 79 3.34 4.86 13.21
CA GLY A 79 4.00 4.17 12.10
C GLY A 79 4.35 2.70 12.40
N ASN A 80 4.72 1.95 11.37
CA ASN A 80 5.09 0.53 11.47
C ASN A 80 6.61 0.26 11.37
N ILE A 81 7.37 1.13 10.70
CA ILE A 81 8.83 1.00 10.57
C ILE A 81 9.56 1.90 11.57
N THR A 82 9.02 3.09 11.83
CA THR A 82 9.38 3.95 12.95
C THR A 82 8.11 4.35 13.70
N PRO A 83 8.19 4.90 14.93
CA PRO A 83 7.00 5.39 15.61
C PRO A 83 6.21 6.45 14.82
N ALA A 84 6.86 7.19 13.92
CA ALA A 84 6.26 8.29 13.16
C ALA A 84 5.86 7.94 11.72
N ALA A 85 6.45 6.89 11.14
CA ALA A 85 6.36 6.65 9.70
C ALA A 85 5.96 5.22 9.34
N GLU A 86 5.13 5.12 8.30
CA GLU A 86 4.82 3.89 7.58
C GLU A 86 5.93 3.60 6.55
N PHE A 87 6.22 2.31 6.33
CA PHE A 87 7.33 1.84 5.50
C PHE A 87 7.40 2.43 4.08
N ASN A 88 6.31 2.42 3.30
CA ASN A 88 6.35 2.88 1.90
C ASN A 88 6.68 4.36 1.80
N VAL A 89 6.16 5.19 2.70
CA VAL A 89 6.49 6.62 2.76
C VAL A 89 7.90 6.83 3.32
N TRP A 90 8.27 6.09 4.38
CA TRP A 90 9.60 6.17 4.99
C TRP A 90 10.74 5.76 4.07
N ALA A 91 10.48 4.80 3.17
CA ALA A 91 11.50 4.28 2.26
C ALA A 91 11.96 5.32 1.22
N ASP A 92 11.07 6.24 0.82
CA ASP A 92 11.38 7.36 -0.07
C ASP A 92 10.47 8.58 0.22
N PRO A 93 10.75 9.33 1.30
CA PRO A 93 9.91 10.45 1.73
C PRO A 93 9.85 11.57 0.69
N GLU A 94 10.94 11.83 -0.01
CA GLU A 94 11.02 12.83 -1.07
C GLU A 94 10.14 12.47 -2.27
N ALA A 95 10.13 11.19 -2.67
CA ALA A 95 9.20 10.74 -3.69
C ALA A 95 7.75 10.92 -3.23
N ALA A 96 7.43 10.53 -1.99
CA ALA A 96 6.09 10.66 -1.46
C ALA A 96 5.62 12.13 -1.40
N ASP A 97 6.44 13.07 -0.93
CA ASP A 97 6.13 14.52 -0.94
C ASP A 97 5.76 14.99 -2.35
N MET A 98 6.56 14.59 -3.34
CA MET A 98 6.32 14.98 -4.74
C MET A 98 4.99 14.41 -5.28
N VAL A 99 4.64 13.17 -4.94
CA VAL A 99 3.35 12.58 -5.35
C VAL A 99 2.17 13.28 -4.67
N PHE A 100 2.20 13.51 -3.35
CA PHE A 100 1.13 14.22 -2.64
C PHE A 100 0.92 15.66 -3.13
N ARG A 101 1.95 16.27 -3.70
CA ARG A 101 1.91 17.63 -4.27
C ARG A 101 1.62 17.67 -5.77
N SER A 102 1.46 16.51 -6.43
CA SER A 102 1.26 16.42 -7.88
C SER A 102 -0.04 17.04 -8.39
N GLY A 103 -1.05 17.16 -7.54
CA GLY A 103 -2.39 17.60 -7.92
C GLY A 103 -3.28 16.50 -8.52
N ILE A 104 -2.75 15.29 -8.68
CA ILE A 104 -3.53 14.11 -9.07
C ILE A 104 -4.51 13.76 -7.92
N PRO A 105 -5.76 13.34 -8.20
CA PRO A 105 -6.67 12.85 -7.16
C PRO A 105 -6.09 11.63 -6.43
N ILE A 106 -5.89 11.74 -5.12
CA ILE A 106 -5.30 10.67 -4.29
C ILE A 106 -6.32 10.11 -3.30
N THR A 107 -6.37 8.79 -3.22
CA THR A 107 -6.96 8.01 -2.13
C THR A 107 -5.84 7.33 -1.35
N MET A 108 -5.69 7.68 -0.07
CA MET A 108 -4.72 7.08 0.84
C MET A 108 -5.40 5.99 1.67
N ILE A 109 -4.78 4.81 1.69
CA ILE A 109 -5.15 3.62 2.48
C ILE A 109 -4.08 3.43 3.56
N PRO A 110 -4.17 4.18 4.68
CA PRO A 110 -3.12 4.21 5.69
C PRO A 110 -3.20 3.03 6.65
N LEU A 111 -2.20 2.97 7.54
CA LEU A 111 -2.15 2.05 8.68
C LEU A 111 -3.42 2.04 9.53
N ASP A 112 -4.17 3.16 9.62
CA ASP A 112 -5.43 3.28 10.37
C ASP A 112 -6.46 2.19 10.01
N VAL A 113 -6.59 1.87 8.72
CA VAL A 113 -7.49 0.82 8.22
C VAL A 113 -6.76 -0.49 7.94
N CYS A 114 -5.51 -0.41 7.50
CA CYS A 114 -4.66 -1.56 7.22
C CYS A 114 -4.43 -2.43 8.47
N HIS A 115 -4.30 -1.83 9.66
CA HIS A 115 -4.20 -2.57 10.92
C HIS A 115 -5.50 -3.29 11.33
N LYS A 116 -6.60 -3.16 10.58
CA LYS A 116 -7.87 -3.87 10.85
C LYS A 116 -8.03 -5.15 10.02
N THR A 117 -7.16 -5.43 9.04
CA THR A 117 -7.27 -6.62 8.16
C THR A 117 -6.37 -7.77 8.62
N ARG A 118 -6.86 -9.01 8.54
CA ARG A 118 -6.08 -10.22 8.91
C ARG A 118 -6.37 -11.38 7.96
N MET A 119 -5.33 -12.16 7.67
CA MET A 119 -5.44 -13.57 7.30
C MET A 119 -5.00 -14.42 8.50
N SER A 120 -5.90 -15.28 8.95
CA SER A 120 -5.65 -16.22 10.05
C SER A 120 -4.71 -17.36 9.64
N LYS A 121 -4.13 -18.02 10.65
CA LYS A 121 -3.33 -19.22 10.44
C LYS A 121 -4.16 -20.36 9.86
N GLU A 122 -5.40 -20.47 10.29
CA GLU A 122 -6.36 -21.49 9.85
C GLU A 122 -6.68 -21.34 8.37
N GLU A 123 -6.91 -20.12 7.89
CA GLU A 123 -7.12 -19.82 6.47
C GLU A 123 -5.90 -20.23 5.63
N MET A 124 -4.69 -19.84 6.06
CA MET A 124 -3.44 -20.22 5.39
C MET A 124 -3.25 -21.74 5.34
N ILE A 125 -3.49 -22.45 6.45
CA ILE A 125 -3.43 -23.92 6.48
C ILE A 125 -4.43 -24.51 5.49
N SER A 126 -5.66 -23.99 5.47
CA SER A 126 -6.73 -24.49 4.60
C SER A 126 -6.44 -24.28 3.10
N ILE A 127 -5.73 -23.22 2.74
CA ILE A 127 -5.22 -23.03 1.36
C ILE A 127 -4.21 -24.14 1.03
N GLY A 128 -3.27 -24.41 1.94
CA GLY A 128 -2.21 -25.38 1.72
C GLY A 128 -2.63 -26.85 1.78
N GLU A 129 -3.87 -27.17 2.11
CA GLU A 129 -4.45 -28.52 1.95
C GLU A 129 -4.73 -28.85 0.47
N ASN A 130 -4.89 -27.81 -0.37
CA ASN A 130 -4.97 -27.99 -1.82
C ASN A 130 -3.57 -28.30 -2.39
N LYS A 131 -3.47 -29.41 -3.13
CA LYS A 131 -2.23 -29.90 -3.75
C LYS A 131 -1.75 -29.07 -4.93
N HIS A 132 -2.52 -28.08 -5.38
CA HIS A 132 -2.13 -27.21 -6.49
C HIS A 132 -0.84 -26.44 -6.14
N PRO A 133 0.19 -26.41 -7.02
CA PRO A 133 1.48 -25.78 -6.70
C PRO A 133 1.39 -24.32 -6.26
N PHE A 134 0.43 -23.57 -6.80
CA PHE A 134 0.20 -22.19 -6.40
C PHE A 134 -0.27 -22.05 -4.95
N CYS A 135 -1.11 -22.97 -4.46
CA CYS A 135 -1.58 -22.95 -3.07
C CYS A 135 -0.44 -23.25 -2.09
N HIS A 136 0.45 -24.17 -2.44
CA HIS A 136 1.67 -24.42 -1.67
C HIS A 136 2.58 -23.19 -1.66
N PHE A 137 2.81 -22.56 -2.81
CA PHE A 137 3.60 -21.33 -2.90
C PHE A 137 3.03 -20.20 -2.02
N VAL A 138 1.71 -20.00 -2.05
CA VAL A 138 1.03 -19.00 -1.19
C VAL A 138 1.26 -19.32 0.28
N LYS A 139 1.06 -20.58 0.70
CA LYS A 139 1.32 -21.00 2.08
C LYS A 139 2.78 -20.77 2.48
N GLU A 140 3.73 -21.21 1.68
CA GLU A 140 5.17 -21.07 1.96
C GLU A 140 5.61 -19.60 2.03
N SER A 141 4.96 -18.72 1.25
CA SER A 141 5.25 -17.28 1.27
C SER A 141 4.68 -16.56 2.50
N VAL A 142 3.51 -17.01 2.99
CA VAL A 142 2.77 -16.38 4.10
C VAL A 142 3.19 -16.93 5.46
N GLU A 143 3.46 -18.23 5.56
CA GLU A 143 3.77 -18.95 6.81
C GLU A 143 4.88 -18.29 7.66
N PRO A 144 5.99 -17.80 7.06
CA PRO A 144 7.00 -17.10 7.83
C PRO A 144 6.45 -15.85 8.53
N TRP A 145 5.57 -15.09 7.90
CA TRP A 145 5.02 -13.86 8.48
C TRP A 145 4.05 -14.13 9.63
N ILE A 146 3.25 -15.19 9.54
CA ILE A 146 2.37 -15.63 10.62
C ILE A 146 3.19 -16.17 11.80
N ASN A 147 4.29 -16.89 11.54
CA ASN A 147 5.12 -17.47 12.58
C ASN A 147 6.06 -16.45 13.27
N VAL A 148 6.39 -15.34 12.61
CA VAL A 148 7.37 -14.34 13.11
C VAL A 148 6.89 -13.53 14.31
N ARG A 149 5.64 -13.67 14.77
CA ARG A 149 5.04 -12.74 15.74
C ARG A 149 4.33 -13.35 16.94
N SER A 150 4.35 -14.68 17.11
CA SER A 150 3.56 -15.34 18.17
C SER A 150 3.91 -14.95 19.62
N ASP A 151 5.10 -14.38 19.85
CA ASP A 151 5.63 -14.00 21.17
C ASP A 151 5.66 -12.48 21.44
N LEU A 152 5.55 -11.64 20.42
CA LEU A 152 5.71 -10.18 20.54
C LEU A 152 4.42 -9.39 20.29
N VAL A 153 3.45 -9.97 19.57
CA VAL A 153 2.19 -9.32 19.25
C VAL A 153 1.09 -10.34 19.44
N SER A 154 0.09 -10.03 20.26
CA SER A 154 -1.08 -10.89 20.52
C SER A 154 -2.03 -10.99 19.32
N ASP A 155 -1.51 -10.89 18.10
CA ASP A 155 -2.26 -10.61 16.88
C ASP A 155 -2.31 -11.87 16.01
N GLU A 156 -3.49 -12.47 15.92
CA GLU A 156 -3.75 -13.83 15.41
C GLU A 156 -3.71 -13.95 13.87
N GLY A 157 -2.90 -13.16 13.16
CA GLY A 157 -2.84 -13.25 11.70
C GLY A 157 -1.89 -12.30 10.98
N LEU A 158 -1.72 -12.53 9.68
CA LEU A 158 -0.99 -11.67 8.75
C LEU A 158 -1.86 -10.46 8.37
N HIS A 159 -1.33 -9.25 8.48
CA HIS A 159 -2.04 -8.09 7.94
C HIS A 159 -2.08 -8.09 6.41
N LEU A 160 -3.22 -7.68 5.83
CA LEU A 160 -3.47 -7.69 4.40
C LEU A 160 -3.51 -6.24 3.86
N TYR A 161 -2.44 -5.48 4.07
CA TYR A 161 -2.37 -4.04 3.72
C TYR A 161 -2.60 -3.80 2.22
N ASP A 162 -1.80 -4.44 1.39
CA ASP A 162 -1.83 -4.24 -0.07
C ASP A 162 -3.11 -4.79 -0.70
N SER A 163 -3.62 -5.90 -0.14
CA SER A 163 -4.91 -6.45 -0.57
C SER A 163 -6.06 -5.52 -0.25
N LEU A 164 -6.00 -4.76 0.86
CA LEU A 164 -7.00 -3.75 1.18
C LEU A 164 -6.98 -2.60 0.18
N ALA A 165 -5.79 -2.11 -0.21
CA ALA A 165 -5.67 -1.05 -1.21
C ALA A 165 -6.16 -1.48 -2.59
N MET A 166 -5.93 -2.74 -2.97
CA MET A 166 -6.51 -3.29 -4.20
C MET A 166 -8.03 -3.44 -4.08
N ALA A 167 -8.53 -3.96 -2.96
CA ALA A 167 -9.95 -4.13 -2.71
C ALA A 167 -10.71 -2.79 -2.71
N SER A 168 -10.10 -1.70 -2.23
CA SER A 168 -10.76 -0.38 -2.16
C SER A 168 -11.09 0.22 -3.52
N VAL A 169 -10.36 -0.16 -4.57
CA VAL A 169 -10.66 0.27 -5.95
C VAL A 169 -11.96 -0.36 -6.44
N PHE A 170 -12.19 -1.65 -6.13
CA PHE A 170 -13.40 -2.36 -6.56
C PHE A 170 -14.60 -2.13 -5.65
N LYS A 171 -14.33 -1.91 -4.36
CA LYS A 171 -15.32 -1.86 -3.29
C LYS A 171 -15.03 -0.68 -2.34
N PRO A 172 -15.13 0.58 -2.80
CA PRO A 172 -14.85 1.72 -1.92
C PRO A 172 -15.84 1.82 -0.75
N GLU A 173 -17.03 1.21 -0.85
CA GLU A 173 -18.08 1.26 0.18
C GLU A 173 -17.77 0.48 1.47
N MET A 174 -16.69 -0.32 1.50
CA MET A 174 -16.18 -0.89 2.76
C MET A 174 -15.37 0.13 3.57
N LEU A 175 -15.04 1.29 3.00
CA LEU A 175 -14.23 2.31 3.67
C LEU A 175 -15.04 3.58 3.92
N THR A 176 -14.70 4.26 5.03
CA THR A 176 -15.11 5.65 5.26
C THR A 176 -13.91 6.55 5.11
N PHE A 177 -14.08 7.65 4.37
CA PHE A 177 -13.02 8.58 4.04
C PHE A 177 -13.28 9.95 4.64
N GLU A 178 -12.20 10.63 5.01
CA GLU A 178 -12.17 12.07 5.31
C GLU A 178 -11.21 12.77 4.33
N ASP A 179 -11.60 13.94 3.85
CA ASP A 179 -10.71 14.78 3.03
C ASP A 179 -9.68 15.48 3.94
N ALA A 180 -8.40 15.36 3.60
CA ALA A 180 -7.31 15.98 4.33
C ALA A 180 -6.31 16.68 3.40
N HIS A 181 -5.61 17.67 3.94
CA HIS A 181 -4.35 18.11 3.38
C HIS A 181 -3.22 17.27 3.97
N VAL A 182 -2.55 16.46 3.14
CA VAL A 182 -1.46 15.57 3.54
C VAL A 182 -0.14 16.14 3.02
N SER A 183 0.80 16.34 3.93
CA SER A 183 2.20 16.67 3.65
C SER A 183 3.11 15.55 4.13
N VAL A 184 4.32 15.44 3.57
CA VAL A 184 5.31 14.45 4.02
C VAL A 184 6.50 15.17 4.64
N GLU A 185 6.87 14.78 5.85
CA GLU A 185 8.10 15.26 6.50
C GLU A 185 9.33 14.58 5.85
N THR A 186 10.26 15.38 5.33
CA THR A 186 11.43 14.89 4.58
C THR A 186 12.76 15.18 5.26
N GLN A 187 12.80 16.05 6.26
CA GLN A 187 14.02 16.56 6.88
C GLN A 187 14.17 16.16 8.36
N GLY A 188 13.07 15.85 9.03
CA GLY A 188 13.03 15.58 10.46
C GLY A 188 13.96 14.43 10.90
N ARG A 189 14.68 14.63 12.02
CA ARG A 189 15.56 13.60 12.59
C ARG A 189 14.81 12.34 13.06
N TYR A 190 13.57 12.52 13.52
CA TYR A 190 12.75 11.45 14.11
C TYR A 190 11.48 11.17 13.31
N THR A 191 11.08 12.10 12.44
CA THR A 191 9.77 12.14 11.79
C THR A 191 9.88 12.10 10.26
N SER A 192 11.08 11.93 9.70
CA SER A 192 11.22 11.70 8.25
C SER A 192 10.36 10.50 7.82
N GLY A 193 9.52 10.70 6.81
CA GLY A 193 8.51 9.75 6.34
C GLY A 193 7.13 9.86 7.02
N GLU A 194 6.94 10.77 7.96
CA GLU A 194 5.61 11.02 8.55
C GLU A 194 4.67 11.67 7.53
N THR A 195 3.48 11.10 7.38
CA THR A 195 2.36 11.74 6.69
C THR A 195 1.63 12.67 7.65
N VAL A 196 1.88 13.96 7.53
CA VAL A 196 1.26 15.01 8.35
C VAL A 196 -0.11 15.33 7.76
N CYS A 197 -1.17 14.80 8.39
CA CYS A 197 -2.56 14.98 7.94
C CYS A 197 -3.26 16.12 8.70
N GLU A 198 -3.66 17.17 7.98
CA GLU A 198 -4.53 18.23 8.51
C GLU A 198 -5.97 18.05 7.98
N PHE A 199 -6.90 17.80 8.90
CA PHE A 199 -8.32 17.58 8.64
C PHE A 199 -9.18 18.86 8.83
N ASN A 200 -8.55 20.02 9.03
CA ASN A 200 -9.18 21.30 9.39
C ASN A 200 -10.01 21.24 10.69
N GLU A 201 -9.61 20.40 11.65
CA GLU A 201 -10.30 20.28 12.94
C GLU A 201 -9.82 21.33 13.96
N SER A 202 -8.54 21.69 13.90
CA SER A 202 -7.90 22.64 14.80
C SER A 202 -8.27 24.10 14.46
N ILE A 203 -8.13 25.01 15.44
CA ILE A 203 -8.38 26.45 15.21
C ILE A 203 -7.49 26.97 14.06
N PHE A 204 -6.21 26.61 14.08
CA PHE A 204 -5.27 27.05 13.05
C PHE A 204 -5.46 26.33 11.72
N GLY A 205 -5.84 25.06 11.71
CA GLY A 205 -6.25 24.34 10.50
C GLY A 205 -7.39 25.08 9.80
N LYS A 206 -8.45 25.44 10.55
CA LYS A 206 -9.58 26.24 10.02
C LYS A 206 -9.19 27.62 9.52
N VAL A 207 -8.22 28.27 10.15
CA VAL A 207 -7.72 29.59 9.72
C VAL A 207 -6.88 29.48 8.46
N LEU A 208 -5.98 28.49 8.39
CA LEU A 208 -5.15 28.24 7.22
C LEU A 208 -5.99 27.75 6.04
N ASN A 209 -7.06 26.99 6.32
CA ASN A 209 -8.00 26.43 5.37
C ASN A 209 -7.29 25.78 4.18
N LEU A 210 -6.33 24.92 4.51
CA LEU A 210 -5.54 24.20 3.51
C LEU A 210 -6.49 23.37 2.65
N LYS A 211 -6.36 23.51 1.33
CA LYS A 211 -7.16 22.72 0.40
C LYS A 211 -6.76 21.24 0.53
N PRO A 212 -7.73 20.33 0.74
CA PRO A 212 -7.45 18.91 0.72
C PRO A 212 -6.82 18.48 -0.60
N ASN A 213 -5.81 17.60 -0.52
CA ASN A 213 -5.18 16.95 -1.67
C ASN A 213 -5.38 15.44 -1.66
N THR A 214 -6.03 14.88 -0.64
CA THR A 214 -6.14 13.44 -0.45
C THR A 214 -7.42 13.06 0.29
N LYS A 215 -8.06 11.98 -0.15
CA LYS A 215 -9.07 11.24 0.61
C LYS A 215 -8.39 10.19 1.47
N VAL A 216 -8.52 10.30 2.78
CA VAL A 216 -7.85 9.41 3.74
C VAL A 216 -8.86 8.41 4.28
N ALA A 217 -8.60 7.11 4.10
CA ALA A 217 -9.43 6.07 4.69
C ALA A 217 -9.16 5.93 6.20
N LEU A 218 -10.20 6.01 7.02
CA LEU A 218 -10.07 5.97 8.49
C LEU A 218 -10.86 4.82 9.13
N GLU A 219 -11.98 4.44 8.52
CA GLU A 219 -12.79 3.30 8.98
C GLU A 219 -12.93 2.23 7.91
N LEU A 220 -12.96 0.97 8.36
CA LEU A 220 -13.11 -0.22 7.53
C LEU A 220 -14.24 -1.10 8.07
N ASP A 221 -15.16 -1.45 7.19
CA ASP A 221 -16.10 -2.57 7.36
C ASP A 221 -15.35 -3.88 7.12
N VAL A 222 -14.82 -4.45 8.21
CA VAL A 222 -13.96 -5.64 8.19
C VAL A 222 -14.71 -6.86 7.64
N ASP A 223 -16.00 -6.98 7.92
CA ASP A 223 -16.80 -8.10 7.45
C ASP A 223 -16.95 -8.09 5.92
N LYS A 224 -17.23 -6.91 5.33
CA LYS A 224 -17.26 -6.76 3.87
C LYS A 224 -15.92 -7.08 3.22
N PHE A 225 -14.82 -6.61 3.83
CA PHE A 225 -13.48 -6.93 3.33
C PHE A 225 -13.20 -8.43 3.38
N ASN A 226 -13.46 -9.08 4.52
CA ASN A 226 -13.25 -10.52 4.69
C ASN A 226 -14.12 -11.33 3.72
N GLN A 227 -15.38 -10.92 3.50
CA GLN A 227 -16.25 -11.55 2.51
C GLN A 227 -15.64 -11.49 1.11
N LEU A 228 -15.18 -10.32 0.68
CA LEU A 228 -14.56 -10.15 -0.64
C LEU A 228 -13.25 -10.95 -0.75
N PHE A 229 -12.41 -10.90 0.28
CA PHE A 229 -11.14 -11.61 0.30
C PHE A 229 -11.34 -13.13 0.26
N ASN A 230 -12.32 -13.64 1.00
CA ASN A 230 -12.69 -15.05 0.95
C ASN A 230 -13.15 -15.46 -0.45
N GLU A 231 -14.10 -14.72 -1.04
CA GLU A 231 -14.63 -15.02 -2.38
C GLU A 231 -13.53 -15.00 -3.46
N ARG A 232 -12.65 -13.98 -3.42
CA ARG A 232 -11.70 -13.71 -4.51
C ARG A 232 -10.36 -14.43 -4.37
N VAL A 233 -9.96 -14.76 -3.15
CA VAL A 233 -8.65 -15.33 -2.87
C VAL A 233 -8.79 -16.72 -2.27
N ILE A 234 -9.42 -16.85 -1.10
CA ILE A 234 -9.45 -18.12 -0.37
C ILE A 234 -10.22 -19.19 -1.15
N ASP A 235 -11.45 -18.90 -1.56
CA ASP A 235 -12.31 -19.86 -2.27
C ASP A 235 -11.75 -20.18 -3.65
N TYR A 236 -11.21 -19.18 -4.35
CA TYR A 236 -10.51 -19.40 -5.61
C TYR A 236 -9.35 -20.39 -5.46
N LEU A 237 -8.44 -20.17 -4.51
CA LEU A 237 -7.30 -21.06 -4.25
C LEU A 237 -7.74 -22.46 -3.82
N LYS A 238 -8.82 -22.58 -3.05
CA LYS A 238 -9.36 -23.88 -2.64
C LYS A 238 -10.06 -24.62 -3.78
N SER A 239 -10.44 -23.92 -4.85
CA SER A 239 -11.11 -24.49 -6.03
C SER A 239 -10.17 -24.92 -7.17
N LEU A 240 -8.90 -24.51 -7.14
CA LEU A 240 -7.87 -24.91 -8.12
C LEU A 240 -7.64 -26.42 -8.16
#